data_AF-A0A9D1UUR0-F1
#
_entry.id   AF-A0A9D1UUR0-F1
#
_cell.length_a   1.000
_cell.length_b   1.000
_cell.length_c   1.000
_cell.angle_alpha   90.00
_cell.angle_beta   90.00
_cell.angle_gamma   90.00
#
_symmetry.space_group_name_H-M   'P 1'
#
loop_
_entity.id
_entity.type
_entity.pdbx_description
1 polymer ?
#
loop_
_entity_poly.entity_id
_entity_poly.type
_entity_poly.pdbx_seq_one_letter_code
_entity_poly.pdbx_strand_id
1 'polypeptide(L)' 'TYHVIPGQLSPDEVAGEHETVQGDTVMIEGEGEDLMFDEAGLVCGGVMTSNATVYMIDGVLMPDEGSTEE' A
#
# COMPACT_ATOMS: atom_id res chain seq x y z
N THR A 1 -10.72 0.78 -5.69
CA THR A 1 -10.54 0.61 -4.23
C THR A 1 -9.11 0.99 -3.88
N TYR A 2 -8.89 1.99 -3.02
CA TYR A 2 -7.57 2.64 -2.83
C TYR A 2 -6.61 1.78 -1.99
N HIS A 3 -7.11 1.04 -1.00
CA HIS A 3 -6.29 0.17 -0.14
C HIS A 3 -5.90 -1.17 -0.78
N VAL A 4 -5.95 -1.28 -2.12
CA VAL A 4 -5.66 -2.53 -2.83
C VAL A 4 -4.76 -2.23 -4.02
N ILE A 5 -3.61 -2.88 -4.05
CA ILE A 5 -2.68 -2.88 -5.17
C ILE A 5 -2.89 -4.19 -5.96
N PRO A 6 -3.01 -4.16 -7.30
CA PRO A 6 -3.12 -5.36 -8.09
C PRO A 6 -1.81 -6.16 -8.06
N GLY A 7 -1.92 -7.46 -7.77
CA GLY A 7 -0.77 -8.36 -7.65
C GLY A 7 -0.57 -8.85 -6.22
N GLN A 8 0.55 -9.54 -6.00
CA GLN A 8 0.93 -10.05 -4.68
C GLN A 8 2.40 -9.71 -4.43
N LEU A 9 2.63 -8.69 -3.61
CA LEU A 9 3.97 -8.19 -3.32
C LEU A 9 4.45 -8.73 -1.97
N SER A 10 5.65 -9.31 -1.99
CA SER A 10 6.37 -9.71 -0.79
C SER A 10 6.89 -8.47 -0.04
N PRO A 11 7.21 -8.56 1.26
CA PRO A 11 7.76 -7.43 2.01
C PRO A 11 9.05 -6.85 1.39
N ASP A 12 9.83 -7.69 0.71
CA ASP A 12 11.06 -7.28 0.01
C ASP A 12 10.80 -6.58 -1.34
N GLU A 13 9.57 -6.67 -1.86
CA GLU A 13 9.16 -6.19 -3.19
C GLU A 13 8.11 -5.07 -3.12
N VAL A 14 7.60 -4.79 -1.92
CA VAL A 14 6.47 -3.86 -1.72
C VAL A 14 6.91 -2.39 -1.71
N ALA A 15 8.19 -2.10 -1.43
CA ALA A 15 8.71 -0.74 -1.46
C ALA A 15 8.70 -0.18 -2.89
N GLY A 16 8.25 1.07 -3.04
CA GLY A 16 8.09 1.77 -4.31
C GLY A 16 6.72 2.44 -4.45
N GLU A 17 6.52 3.08 -5.60
CA GLU A 17 5.25 3.68 -5.99
C GLU A 17 4.37 2.63 -6.68
N HIS A 18 3.13 2.48 -6.22
CA HIS A 18 2.18 1.49 -6.76
C HIS A 18 0.85 2.13 -7.14
N GLU A 19 0.35 1.81 -8.33
CA GLU A 19 -1.01 2.16 -8.73
C GLU A 19 -2.02 1.27 -7.99
N THR A 20 -3.00 1.89 -7.35
CA THR A 20 -4.06 1.17 -6.66
C THR A 20 -5.16 0.77 -7.64
N VAL A 21 -6.01 -0.19 -7.28
CA VAL A 21 -7.19 -0.57 -8.08
C VAL A 21 -8.20 0.59 -8.21
N GLN A 22 -8.09 1.65 -7.39
CA GLN A 22 -8.90 2.85 -7.59
C GLN A 22 -8.38 3.72 -8.76
N GLY A 23 -7.08 3.70 -9.05
CA GLY A 23 -6.42 4.48 -10.11
C GLY A 23 -5.36 5.45 -9.61
N ASP A 24 -5.49 5.95 -8.38
CA ASP A 24 -4.46 6.79 -7.73
C ASP A 24 -3.32 5.93 -7.18
N THR A 25 -2.16 6.53 -6.94
CA THR A 25 -0.95 5.84 -6.45
C THR A 25 -0.83 5.89 -4.92
N VAL A 26 -0.10 4.93 -4.38
CA VAL A 26 0.37 4.89 -2.99
C VAL A 26 1.90 4.78 -3.00
N MET A 27 2.58 5.59 -2.20
CA MET A 27 4.03 5.48 -2.02
C MET A 27 4.32 4.58 -0.83
N ILE A 28 5.19 3.58 -1.01
CA ILE A 28 5.61 2.68 0.06
C ILE A 28 7.11 2.79 0.24
N GLU A 29 7.54 3.20 1.43
CA GLU A 29 8.96 3.44 1.75
C GLU A 29 9.40 2.59 2.94
N GLY A 30 10.71 2.39 3.08
CA GLY A 30 11.30 1.62 4.17
C GLY A 30 11.49 0.13 3.86
N GLU A 31 11.81 -0.65 4.89
CA GLU A 31 12.09 -2.08 4.78
C GLU A 31 11.69 -2.82 6.06
N GLY A 32 11.30 -4.09 5.93
CA GLY A 32 10.96 -4.95 7.08
C GLY A 32 9.81 -4.40 7.93
N GLU A 33 10.10 -4.12 9.20
CA GLU A 33 9.14 -3.58 10.17
C GLU A 33 9.01 -2.05 10.14
N ASP A 34 9.91 -1.36 9.42
CA ASP A 34 9.92 0.10 9.26
C ASP A 34 9.20 0.56 7.99
N LEU A 35 8.39 -0.31 7.36
CA LEU A 35 7.60 0.04 6.18
C LEU A 35 6.57 1.14 6.52
N MET A 36 6.51 2.15 5.66
CA MET A 36 5.53 3.22 5.67
C MET A 36 4.74 3.23 4.37
N PHE A 37 3.44 3.43 4.48
CA PHE A 37 2.48 3.54 3.38
C PHE A 37 1.96 4.96 3.40
N ASP A 38 2.49 5.82 2.53
CA ASP A 38 2.43 7.27 2.64
C ASP A 38 2.82 7.73 4.06
N GLU A 39 1.85 8.27 4.82
CA GLU A 39 2.04 8.73 6.20
C GLU A 39 1.68 7.67 7.27
N ALA A 40 1.22 6.48 6.87
CA ALA A 40 0.78 5.43 7.78
C ALA A 40 1.87 4.37 8.01
N GLY A 41 2.13 4.04 9.27
CA GLY A 41 3.13 3.05 9.65
C GLY A 41 2.60 1.62 9.61
N LEU A 42 3.49 0.66 9.32
CA LEU A 42 3.15 -0.75 9.41
C LEU A 42 2.92 -1.19 10.86
N VAL A 43 1.77 -1.83 11.10
CA VAL A 43 1.45 -2.49 12.38
C VAL A 43 1.70 -4.00 12.28
N CYS A 44 1.31 -4.62 11.17
CA CYS A 44 1.51 -6.04 10.92
C CYS A 44 1.52 -6.31 9.41
N GLY A 45 2.68 -6.69 8.87
CA GLY A 45 2.87 -6.84 7.43
C GLY A 45 3.14 -8.27 6.98
N GLY A 46 2.99 -8.51 5.67
CA GLY A 46 3.41 -9.76 5.05
C GLY A 46 2.51 -10.96 5.36
N VAL A 47 1.25 -10.74 5.78
CA VAL A 47 0.33 -11.84 6.06
C VAL A 47 -0.12 -12.46 4.75
N MET A 48 0.47 -13.60 4.40
CA MET A 48 0.17 -14.32 3.17
C MET A 48 -1.18 -15.02 3.27
N THR A 49 -2.04 -14.74 2.29
CA THR A 49 -3.29 -15.47 2.06
C THR A 49 -3.21 -16.19 0.72
N SER A 50 -4.26 -16.94 0.36
CA SER A 50 -4.26 -17.70 -0.90
C SER A 50 -4.20 -16.83 -2.16
N ASN A 51 -4.59 -15.55 -2.09
CA ASN A 51 -4.70 -14.69 -3.29
C ASN A 51 -4.07 -13.29 -3.10
N ALA A 52 -3.57 -12.97 -1.91
CA ALA A 52 -3.05 -11.65 -1.59
C ALA A 52 -2.09 -11.71 -0.41
N THR A 53 -1.24 -10.69 -0.29
CA THR A 53 -0.49 -10.39 0.93
C THR A 53 -1.15 -9.20 1.60
N VAL A 54 -1.48 -9.33 2.88
CA VAL A 54 -2.15 -8.27 3.64
C VAL A 54 -1.13 -7.54 4.51
N TYR A 55 -1.18 -6.21 4.43
CA TYR A 55 -0.43 -5.29 5.28
C TYR A 55 -1.42 -4.45 6.10
N MET A 56 -1.28 -4.51 7.42
CA MET A 56 -2.07 -3.74 8.36
C MET A 56 -1.26 -2.54 8.81
N ILE A 57 -1.87 -1.35 8.72
CA ILE A 57 -1.27 -0.06 9.00
C ILE A 57 -2.05 0.66 10.11
N ASP A 58 -1.44 1.66 10.74
CA ASP A 58 -2.02 2.41 11.86
C ASP A 58 -2.88 3.62 11.45
N GLY A 59 -2.82 4.01 10.18
CA GLY A 59 -3.58 5.10 9.57
C GLY A 59 -4.56 4.64 8.49
N VAL A 60 -5.51 5.51 8.15
CA VAL A 60 -6.38 5.31 6.99
C VAL A 60 -5.78 6.06 5.81
N LEU A 61 -5.39 5.33 4.76
CA LEU A 61 -4.95 5.97 3.51
C LEU A 61 -6.14 6.64 2.83
N MET A 62 -5.94 7.87 2.40
CA MET A 62 -6.92 8.67 1.67
C MET A 62 -6.37 8.87 0.25
N PRO A 63 -7.18 8.65 -0.80
CA PRO A 63 -6.75 9.05 -2.14
C PRO A 63 -6.49 10.55 -2.14
N ASP A 64 -5.39 10.99 -2.75
CA ASP A 64 -5.19 12.40 -3.02
C ASP A 64 -6.39 12.89 -3.85
N GLU A 65 -7.05 13.96 -3.43
CA GLU A 65 -8.16 14.59 -4.19
C GLU A 65 -7.64 15.32 -5.45
N GLY A 66 -6.55 14.82 -6.03
CA GLY A 66 -5.80 15.36 -7.16
C GLY A 66 -6.23 14.81 -8.52
N SER A 67 -7.17 13.87 -8.60
CA SER A 67 -7.86 13.52 -9.84
C SER A 67 -9.14 14.36 -10.03
N THR A 68 -8.99 15.69 -9.89
CA THR A 68 -9.86 16.62 -10.62
C THR A 68 -9.50 16.49 -12.10
N GLU A 69 -10.39 15.81 -12.83
CA GLU A 69 -10.70 15.99 -14.25
C GLU A 69 -9.56 15.81 -15.26
N GLU A 70 -9.66 14.79 -16.12
CA GLU A 70 -9.74 14.94 -17.59
C GLU A 70 -10.71 13.92 -18.20
#